data_AF-A0A843CNA6-F1
#
_entry.id   AF-A0A843CNA6-F1
#
_cell.length_a   1.000
_cell.length_b   1.000
_cell.length_c   1.000
_cell.angle_alpha   90.00
_cell.angle_beta   90.00
_cell.angle_gamma   90.00
#
_symmetry.space_group_name_H-M   'P 1'
#
loop_
_entity.id
_entity.type
_entity.pdbx_description
1 polymer ?
#
loop_
_entity_poly.entity_id
_entity_poly.type
_entity_poly.pdbx_seq_one_letter_code
_entity_poly.pdbx_strand_id
1 'polypeptide(L)'
;MANALDEIARICPEAVIAGRGKLTPAFSIVSALEQFQDCIRYLNTRRSKGAVIDINGEDDVQDVVFLMLRPLVQDLVPENPTDLTASRYVIQDFLSKNLKTVVEAKFVRDKKHGKEITKELHDDIEMYRNHPECREIVFFIYDPESLIPDLDGLRRQIAGTRKYDGKTVQVHCVIKP
;
A
#
# COMPACT_ATOMS: atom_id res chain seq x y z
N MET A 1 26.89 21.40 -13.67
CA MET A 1 25.51 21.22 -13.18
C MET A 1 25.38 19.76 -12.84
N ALA A 2 25.16 19.41 -11.57
CA ALA A 2 24.96 18.02 -11.19
C ALA A 2 23.71 17.48 -11.89
N ASN A 3 23.80 16.28 -12.47
CA ASN A 3 22.70 15.63 -13.16
C ASN A 3 21.63 15.31 -12.12
N ALA A 4 20.34 15.56 -12.39
CA ALA A 4 19.24 15.26 -11.45
C ALA A 4 19.26 13.79 -10.99
N LEU A 5 19.81 12.90 -11.81
CA LEU A 5 20.04 11.49 -11.50
C LEU A 5 21.08 11.27 -10.39
N ASP A 6 22.11 12.12 -10.27
CA ASP A 6 23.14 12.03 -9.23
C ASP A 6 22.60 12.46 -7.85
N GLU A 7 21.60 13.35 -7.85
CA GLU A 7 20.95 13.81 -6.63
C GLU A 7 19.95 12.76 -6.10
N ILE A 8 19.18 12.15 -7.00
CA ILE A 8 18.31 10.98 -6.70
C ILE A 8 19.14 9.82 -6.16
N ALA A 9 20.32 9.58 -6.73
CA ALA A 9 21.25 8.52 -6.32
C ALA A 9 21.76 8.65 -4.88
N ARG A 10 21.90 9.89 -4.39
CA ARG A 10 22.33 10.15 -3.01
C ARG A 10 21.22 9.95 -1.99
N ILE A 11 19.98 10.19 -2.38
CA ILE A 11 18.81 10.11 -1.51
C ILE A 11 18.31 8.67 -1.39
N CYS A 12 18.34 7.91 -2.49
CA CYS A 12 17.93 6.50 -2.54
C CYS A 12 18.93 5.65 -3.34
N PRO A 13 20.03 5.17 -2.72
CA PRO A 13 21.05 4.36 -3.41
C PRO A 13 20.48 3.10 -4.07
N GLU A 14 19.43 2.52 -3.48
CA GLU A 14 18.75 1.32 -3.99
C GLU A 14 17.98 1.58 -5.30
N ALA A 15 17.50 2.80 -5.53
CA ALA A 15 16.81 3.18 -6.76
C ALA A 15 17.75 3.23 -7.99
N VAL A 16 19.05 3.43 -7.77
CA VAL A 16 20.07 3.45 -8.85
C VAL A 16 20.46 2.04 -9.26
N ILE A 17 20.50 1.10 -8.31
CA ILE A 17 20.78 -0.32 -8.57
C ILE A 17 19.63 -0.94 -9.39
N ALA A 18 18.41 -0.45 -9.23
CA ALA A 18 17.26 -0.83 -10.06
C ALA A 18 17.40 -0.39 -11.55
N GLY A 19 18.38 0.44 -11.92
CA GLY A 19 18.60 0.99 -13.26
C GLY A 19 18.95 -0.01 -14.39
N ARG A 20 18.78 -1.32 -14.18
CA ARG A 20 18.82 -2.34 -15.25
C ARG A 20 17.64 -3.32 -15.24
N GLY A 21 16.74 -3.23 -14.26
CA GLY A 21 15.44 -3.89 -14.27
C GLY A 21 14.37 -2.89 -14.70
N LYS A 22 13.36 -3.32 -15.46
CA LYS A 22 12.16 -2.48 -15.63
C LYS A 22 11.63 -2.19 -14.23
N LEU A 23 11.62 -0.92 -13.81
CA LEU A 23 10.90 -0.49 -12.61
C LEU A 23 9.47 -1.02 -12.74
N THR A 24 9.01 -1.81 -11.77
CA THR A 24 7.64 -2.32 -11.80
C THR A 24 6.68 -1.12 -11.63
N PRO A 25 5.50 -1.15 -12.27
CA PRO A 25 4.43 -0.19 -12.03
C PRO A 25 4.20 0.14 -10.54
N ALA A 26 4.25 -0.85 -9.62
CA ALA A 26 4.06 -0.61 -8.19
C ALA A 26 5.29 -0.04 -7.46
N PHE A 27 6.49 0.03 -8.05
CA PHE A 27 7.69 0.48 -7.35
C PHE A 27 7.53 1.89 -6.77
N SER A 28 6.95 2.83 -7.54
CA SER A 28 6.72 4.20 -7.08
C SER A 28 5.69 4.27 -5.96
N ILE A 29 4.66 3.40 -5.99
CA ILE A 29 3.65 3.29 -4.94
C ILE A 29 4.31 2.79 -3.65
N VAL A 30 5.02 1.67 -3.72
CA VAL A 30 5.74 1.09 -2.57
C VAL A 30 6.70 2.11 -1.98
N SER A 31 7.50 2.77 -2.82
CA SER A 31 8.46 3.80 -2.38
C SER A 31 7.80 4.96 -1.64
N ALA A 32 6.62 5.40 -2.09
CA ALA A 32 5.86 6.45 -1.41
C ALA A 32 5.31 5.97 -0.06
N LEU A 33 4.74 4.77 -0.02
CA LEU A 33 4.18 4.17 1.20
C LEU A 33 5.26 3.87 2.25
N GLU A 34 6.50 3.57 1.82
CA GLU A 34 7.63 3.42 2.75
C GLU A 34 7.92 4.72 3.53
N GLN A 35 7.56 5.89 3.00
CA GLN A 35 7.74 7.20 3.65
C GLN A 35 6.59 7.58 4.59
N PHE A 36 5.54 6.76 4.69
CA PHE A 36 4.33 7.08 5.46
C PHE A 36 4.64 7.57 6.87
N GLN A 37 5.46 6.82 7.61
CA GLN A 37 5.71 7.13 9.02
C GLN A 37 6.51 8.44 9.19
N ASP A 38 7.35 8.81 8.23
CA ASP A 38 8.06 10.08 8.25
C ASP A 38 7.13 11.26 7.95
N CYS A 39 6.16 11.07 7.04
CA CYS A 39 5.09 12.04 6.80
C CYS A 39 4.25 12.28 8.07
N ILE A 40 3.84 11.22 8.77
CA ILE A 40 3.08 11.33 10.02
C ILE A 40 3.90 12.03 11.12
N ARG A 41 5.16 11.63 11.32
CA ARG A 41 6.06 12.24 12.32
C ARG A 41 6.32 13.72 12.08
N TYR A 42 6.42 14.15 10.83
CA TYR A 42 6.57 15.56 10.51
C TYR A 42 5.41 16.41 11.04
N LEU A 43 4.18 15.89 10.98
CA LEU A 43 3.00 16.59 11.51
C LEU A 43 3.01 16.71 13.04
N ASN A 44 3.65 15.76 13.73
CA ASN A 44 3.80 15.74 15.19
C ASN A 44 4.92 16.66 15.71
N THR A 45 5.85 17.10 14.85
CA THR A 45 7.07 17.83 15.27
C THR A 45 7.10 19.29 14.80
N ARG A 46 6.04 19.77 14.14
CA ARG A 46 5.99 21.13 13.56
C ARG A 46 5.60 22.23 14.55
N ARG A 47 5.88 23.48 14.15
CA ARG A 47 5.58 24.70 14.93
C ARG A 47 4.09 25.10 14.98
N SER A 48 3.27 24.69 14.02
CA SER A 48 1.84 25.05 13.95
C SER A 48 0.93 23.93 14.47
N LYS A 49 -0.16 24.27 15.17
CA LYS A 49 -1.13 23.30 15.71
C LYS A 49 -2.27 22.93 14.73
N GLY A 50 -2.30 23.51 13.54
CA GLY A 50 -3.52 23.56 12.72
C GLY A 50 -3.83 22.37 11.80
N ALA A 51 -2.86 21.54 11.41
CA ALA A 51 -3.06 20.48 10.41
C ALA A 51 -2.90 19.07 11.00
N VAL A 52 -3.82 18.58 11.81
CA VAL A 52 -3.69 17.25 12.42
C VAL A 52 -4.16 16.19 11.43
N ILE A 53 -3.36 15.14 11.23
CA ILE A 53 -3.85 13.86 10.69
C ILE A 53 -3.96 12.95 11.90
N ASP A 54 -5.19 12.61 12.26
CA ASP A 54 -5.47 11.68 13.35
C ASP A 54 -5.94 10.38 12.71
N ILE A 55 -5.28 9.27 13.05
CA ILE A 55 -5.49 7.97 12.41
C ILE A 55 -6.02 7.02 13.47
N ASN A 56 -7.35 6.85 13.50
CA ASN A 56 -8.05 6.07 14.51
C ASN A 56 -8.64 4.78 13.95
N GLY A 57 -8.60 4.59 12.63
CA GLY A 57 -9.13 3.41 11.98
C GLY A 57 -8.68 3.25 10.53
N GLU A 58 -9.28 2.26 9.89
CA GLU A 58 -8.96 1.85 8.51
C GLU A 58 -9.29 2.94 7.50
N ASP A 59 -10.48 3.55 7.59
CA ASP A 59 -10.91 4.64 6.72
C ASP A 59 -9.91 5.83 6.76
N ASP A 60 -9.41 6.19 7.95
CA ASP A 60 -8.42 7.27 8.09
C ASP A 60 -7.09 6.92 7.41
N VAL A 61 -6.62 5.67 7.54
CA VAL A 61 -5.41 5.17 6.85
C VAL A 61 -5.60 5.20 5.35
N GLN A 62 -6.77 4.78 4.87
CA GLN A 62 -7.11 4.78 3.45
C GLN A 62 -7.07 6.20 2.87
N ASP A 63 -7.63 7.19 3.57
CA ASP A 63 -7.58 8.59 3.16
C ASP A 63 -6.14 9.11 3.07
N VAL A 64 -5.29 8.81 4.06
CA VAL A 64 -3.88 9.23 4.04
C VAL A 64 -3.13 8.57 2.89
N VAL A 65 -3.31 7.27 2.68
CA VAL A 65 -2.72 6.52 1.56
C VAL A 65 -3.16 7.12 0.22
N PHE A 66 -4.45 7.40 0.06
CA PHE A 66 -4.97 8.04 -1.15
C PHE A 66 -4.31 9.40 -1.40
N LEU A 67 -4.25 10.26 -0.38
CA LEU A 67 -3.63 11.58 -0.49
C LEU A 67 -2.14 11.50 -0.84
N MET A 68 -1.40 10.54 -0.26
CA MET A 68 0.01 10.31 -0.57
C MET A 68 0.22 9.85 -2.02
N LEU A 69 -0.67 9.01 -2.55
CA LEU A 69 -0.52 8.42 -3.87
C LEU A 69 -1.14 9.26 -4.99
N ARG A 70 -2.12 10.10 -4.70
CA ARG A 70 -2.84 10.94 -5.67
C ARG A 70 -1.95 11.74 -6.63
N PRO A 71 -0.82 12.37 -6.20
CA PRO A 71 0.06 13.07 -7.12
C PRO A 71 0.92 12.13 -7.99
N LEU A 72 1.13 10.89 -7.56
CA LEU A 72 1.97 9.91 -8.26
C LEU A 72 1.16 9.06 -9.26
N VAL A 73 -0.09 8.74 -8.91
CA VAL A 73 -0.95 7.84 -9.67
C VAL A 73 -2.24 8.58 -10.03
N GLN A 74 -2.27 9.17 -11.22
CA GLN A 74 -3.35 10.08 -11.61
C GLN A 74 -4.69 9.38 -11.89
N ASP A 75 -4.65 8.09 -12.23
CA ASP A 75 -5.82 7.24 -12.47
C ASP A 75 -6.18 6.38 -11.25
N LEU A 76 -5.63 6.68 -10.08
CA LEU A 76 -6.00 6.01 -8.84
C LEU A 76 -7.45 6.33 -8.50
N VAL A 77 -8.31 5.32 -8.53
CA VAL A 77 -9.73 5.44 -8.22
C VAL A 77 -10.10 4.45 -7.13
N PRO A 78 -11.07 4.78 -6.25
CA PRO A 78 -11.77 3.77 -5.46
C PRO A 78 -12.24 2.61 -6.34
N GLU A 79 -11.95 1.38 -5.95
CA GLU A 79 -12.57 0.21 -6.54
C GLU A 79 -14.05 0.20 -6.13
N ASN A 80 -14.96 0.31 -7.10
CA ASN A 80 -16.39 0.25 -6.81
C ASN A 80 -16.80 -1.21 -6.62
N PRO A 81 -17.56 -1.54 -5.56
CA PRO A 81 -18.31 -2.79 -5.51
C PRO A 81 -19.42 -2.67 -6.55
N THR A 82 -19.15 -3.09 -7.77
CA THR A 82 -20.22 -3.20 -8.77
C THR A 82 -20.96 -4.49 -8.48
N ASP A 83 -21.80 -4.49 -7.44
CA ASP A 83 -23.03 -5.26 -7.41
C ASP A 83 -23.99 -4.77 -6.32
N LEU A 84 -25.23 -4.61 -6.75
CA LEU A 84 -26.38 -4.10 -6.02
C LEU A 84 -26.63 -4.88 -4.71
N THR A 85 -26.32 -4.31 -3.56
CA THR A 85 -27.17 -4.46 -2.37
C THR A 85 -26.89 -3.34 -1.38
N ALA A 86 -27.94 -2.58 -1.08
CA ALA A 86 -27.93 -1.46 -0.17
C ALA A 86 -27.50 -1.89 1.25
N SER A 87 -26.24 -1.68 1.61
CA SER A 87 -25.83 -1.22 2.94
C SER A 87 -24.30 -1.06 3.01
N ARG A 88 -23.88 0.19 3.22
CA ARG A 88 -22.51 0.69 3.42
C ARG A 88 -21.71 0.93 2.13
N TYR A 89 -21.65 2.21 1.78
CA TYR A 89 -20.56 2.79 1.01
C TYR A 89 -19.27 2.57 1.80
N VAL A 90 -18.62 1.42 1.62
CA VAL A 90 -17.24 1.22 2.07
C VAL A 90 -16.39 1.32 0.80
N ILE A 91 -15.61 2.38 0.70
CA ILE A 91 -14.57 2.50 -0.32
C ILE A 91 -13.42 1.66 0.21
N GLN A 92 -13.30 0.41 -0.25
CA GLN A 92 -12.43 -0.56 0.40
C GLN A 92 -10.99 -0.50 -0.14
N ASP A 93 -10.83 -0.34 -1.46
CA ASP A 93 -9.54 -0.57 -2.13
C ASP A 93 -9.31 0.47 -3.24
N PHE A 94 -8.05 0.71 -3.65
CA PHE A 94 -7.74 1.62 -4.76
C PHE A 94 -7.19 0.87 -5.97
N LEU A 95 -7.73 1.13 -7.16
CA LEU A 95 -7.28 0.55 -8.41
C LEU A 95 -6.64 1.62 -9.31
N SER A 96 -5.48 1.29 -9.87
CA SER A 96 -4.94 1.94 -11.06
C SER A 96 -4.96 0.96 -12.22
N LYS A 97 -5.77 1.26 -13.24
CA LYS A 97 -5.90 0.43 -14.44
C LYS A 97 -4.66 0.54 -15.33
N ASN A 98 -4.07 1.73 -15.39
CA ASN A 98 -2.85 1.98 -16.14
C ASN A 98 -1.67 1.19 -15.57
N LEU A 99 -1.54 1.16 -14.24
CA LEU A 99 -0.50 0.39 -13.55
C LEU A 99 -0.90 -1.07 -13.32
N LYS A 100 -2.15 -1.45 -13.59
CA LYS A 100 -2.73 -2.76 -13.26
C LYS A 100 -2.48 -3.15 -11.80
N THR A 101 -2.58 -2.17 -10.92
CA THR A 101 -2.19 -2.29 -9.52
C THR A 101 -3.38 -1.99 -8.62
N VAL A 102 -3.64 -2.88 -7.67
CA VAL A 102 -4.53 -2.62 -6.53
C VAL A 102 -3.68 -2.21 -5.34
N VAL A 103 -4.13 -1.20 -4.60
CA VAL A 103 -3.57 -0.80 -3.32
C VAL A 103 -4.64 -1.01 -2.26
N GLU A 104 -4.33 -1.89 -1.31
CA GLU A 104 -5.19 -2.23 -0.19
C GLU A 104 -4.58 -1.70 1.09
N ALA A 105 -5.34 -0.92 1.87
CA ALA A 105 -4.87 -0.35 3.13
C ALA A 105 -5.66 -0.90 4.32
N LYS A 106 -4.94 -1.46 5.31
CA LYS A 106 -5.52 -2.06 6.52
C LYS A 106 -5.03 -1.37 7.78
N PHE A 107 -5.91 -1.25 8.78
CA PHE A 107 -5.56 -0.79 10.13
C PHE A 107 -5.67 -1.93 11.15
N VAL A 108 -4.57 -2.23 11.85
CA VAL A 108 -4.56 -3.26 12.89
C VAL A 108 -5.19 -2.74 14.18
N ARG A 109 -6.52 -2.87 14.27
CA ARG A 109 -7.32 -2.34 15.38
C ARG A 109 -7.13 -2.98 16.76
N ASP A 110 -6.73 -4.25 16.81
CA ASP A 110 -6.57 -4.97 18.06
C ASP A 110 -5.69 -6.23 17.90
N LYS A 111 -5.33 -6.85 19.03
CA LYS A 111 -4.48 -8.07 19.08
C LYS A 111 -5.10 -9.28 18.39
N LYS A 112 -6.42 -9.38 18.34
CA LYS A 112 -7.09 -10.48 17.64
C LYS A 112 -6.96 -10.25 16.13
N HIS A 113 -7.23 -9.03 15.67
CA HIS A 113 -7.07 -8.63 14.29
C HIS A 113 -5.63 -8.82 13.81
N GLY A 114 -4.63 -8.41 14.60
CA GLY A 114 -3.21 -8.63 14.26
C GLY A 114 -2.80 -10.10 14.08
N LYS A 115 -3.51 -11.04 14.71
CA LYS A 115 -3.32 -12.48 14.50
C LYS A 115 -4.06 -13.02 13.27
N GLU A 116 -5.19 -12.40 12.92
CA GLU A 116 -6.07 -12.83 11.84
C GLU A 116 -5.75 -12.16 10.50
N ILE A 117 -5.01 -11.04 10.50
CA ILE A 117 -4.70 -10.23 9.31
C ILE A 117 -4.11 -11.05 8.15
N THR A 118 -3.26 -12.04 8.43
CA THR A 118 -2.69 -12.91 7.39
C THR A 118 -3.77 -13.61 6.57
N LYS A 119 -4.85 -14.03 7.22
CA LYS A 119 -5.98 -14.70 6.56
C LYS A 119 -6.74 -13.73 5.67
N GLU A 120 -7.04 -12.53 6.18
CA GLU A 120 -7.73 -11.49 5.42
C GLU A 120 -6.96 -11.14 4.13
N LEU A 121 -5.64 -10.96 4.23
CA LEU A 121 -4.80 -10.67 3.06
C LEU A 121 -4.78 -11.82 2.04
N HIS A 122 -4.90 -13.08 2.49
CA HIS A 122 -5.04 -14.22 1.59
C HIS A 122 -6.39 -14.21 0.87
N ASP A 123 -7.47 -13.87 1.56
CA ASP A 123 -8.80 -13.73 0.98
C ASP A 123 -8.81 -12.59 -0.06
N ASP A 124 -8.15 -11.47 0.23
CA ASP A 124 -7.98 -10.33 -0.69
C ASP A 124 -7.15 -10.72 -1.94
N ILE A 125 -6.03 -11.45 -1.77
CA ILE A 125 -5.25 -11.97 -2.90
C ILE A 125 -6.10 -12.87 -3.80
N GLU A 126 -6.92 -13.74 -3.19
CA GLU A 126 -7.82 -14.66 -3.89
C GLU A 126 -8.91 -13.90 -4.67
N MET A 127 -9.40 -12.79 -4.14
CA MET A 127 -10.32 -11.90 -4.83
C MET A 127 -9.64 -11.23 -6.03
N TYR A 128 -8.53 -10.50 -5.83
CA TYR A 128 -7.88 -9.72 -6.89
C TYR A 128 -7.19 -10.55 -7.96
N ARG A 129 -6.78 -11.79 -7.66
CA ARG A 129 -6.25 -12.68 -8.70
C ARG A 129 -7.28 -12.96 -9.79
N ASN A 130 -8.57 -12.84 -9.51
CA ASN A 130 -9.64 -12.98 -10.50
C ASN A 130 -9.97 -11.65 -11.21
N HIS A 131 -9.50 -10.50 -10.71
CA HIS A 131 -9.72 -9.21 -11.33
C HIS A 131 -8.92 -9.06 -12.65
N PRO A 132 -9.56 -8.83 -13.81
CA PRO A 132 -8.90 -8.88 -15.13
C PRO A 132 -7.81 -7.82 -15.30
N GLU A 133 -7.97 -6.67 -14.66
CA GLU A 133 -7.02 -5.55 -14.73
C GLU A 133 -6.01 -5.53 -13.59
N CYS A 134 -5.97 -6.55 -12.72
CA CYS A 134 -5.00 -6.61 -11.61
C CYS A 134 -3.82 -7.53 -11.96
N ARG A 135 -2.60 -7.00 -11.88
CA ARG A 135 -1.33 -7.73 -12.04
C ARG A 135 -0.40 -7.52 -10.84
N GLU A 136 -0.60 -6.45 -10.09
CA GLU A 136 0.15 -6.13 -8.89
C GLU A 136 -0.84 -5.81 -7.76
N ILE A 137 -0.53 -6.27 -6.55
CA ILE A 137 -1.28 -5.97 -5.32
C ILE A 137 -0.29 -5.37 -4.34
N VAL A 138 -0.61 -4.21 -3.78
CA VAL A 138 0.18 -3.55 -2.75
C VAL A 138 -0.65 -3.49 -1.48
N PHE A 139 -0.30 -4.30 -0.49
CA PHE A 139 -0.85 -4.16 0.85
C PHE A 139 -0.07 -3.12 1.63
N PHE A 140 -0.77 -2.12 2.15
CA PHE A 140 -0.30 -1.20 3.16
C PHE A 140 -0.95 -1.54 4.50
N ILE A 141 -0.17 -1.89 5.50
CA ILE A 141 -0.67 -2.30 6.82
C ILE A 141 -0.14 -1.31 7.85
N TYR A 142 -1.04 -0.58 8.49
CA TYR A 142 -0.72 0.30 9.60
C TYR A 142 -1.01 -0.43 10.92
N ASP A 143 0.03 -0.67 11.70
CA ASP A 143 0.02 -1.39 12.98
C ASP A 143 0.66 -0.53 14.07
N PRO A 144 -0.01 0.58 14.47
CA PRO A 144 0.60 1.57 15.36
C PRO A 144 0.96 1.03 16.74
N GLU A 145 0.28 -0.04 17.17
CA GLU A 145 0.50 -0.68 18.46
C GLU A 145 1.37 -1.95 18.36
N SER A 146 1.90 -2.28 17.19
CA SER A 146 2.74 -3.48 16.96
C SER A 146 2.06 -4.77 17.43
N LEU A 147 0.80 -4.95 17.03
CA LEU A 147 -0.08 -6.05 17.43
C LEU A 147 0.07 -7.29 16.54
N ILE A 148 0.73 -7.18 15.39
CA ILE A 148 1.10 -8.32 14.55
C ILE A 148 2.24 -9.10 15.23
N PRO A 149 2.06 -10.40 15.54
CA PRO A 149 3.03 -11.15 16.34
C PRO A 149 4.31 -11.56 15.59
N ASP A 150 4.23 -11.77 14.27
CA ASP A 150 5.36 -12.17 13.42
C ASP A 150 5.32 -11.44 12.08
N LEU A 151 5.93 -10.25 12.05
CA LEU A 151 6.00 -9.41 10.84
C LEU A 151 6.78 -10.10 9.71
N ASP A 152 7.84 -10.84 10.03
CA ASP A 152 8.67 -11.49 9.01
C ASP A 152 7.96 -12.72 8.43
N GLY A 153 7.26 -13.48 9.27
CA GLY A 153 6.38 -14.57 8.85
C GLY A 153 5.25 -14.09 7.95
N LEU A 154 4.61 -12.98 8.32
CA LEU A 154 3.59 -12.34 7.49
C LEU A 154 4.15 -11.94 6.12
N ARG A 155 5.27 -11.21 6.08
CA ARG A 155 5.92 -10.80 4.81
C ARG A 155 6.26 -11.98 3.93
N ARG A 156 6.84 -13.06 4.49
CA ARG A 156 7.19 -14.28 3.74
C ARG A 156 5.97 -14.99 3.15
N GLN A 157 4.82 -14.96 3.84
CA GLN A 157 3.60 -15.63 3.38
C GLN A 157 2.83 -14.82 2.34
N ILE A 158 2.88 -13.48 2.44
CA ILE A 158 2.05 -12.57 1.65
C ILE A 158 2.80 -12.05 0.42
N ALA A 159 4.00 -11.49 0.60
CA ALA A 159 4.74 -10.83 -0.48
C ALA A 159 5.42 -11.84 -1.42
N GLY A 160 5.49 -11.48 -2.70
CA GLY A 160 6.15 -12.28 -3.72
C GLY A 160 5.33 -12.50 -4.99
N THR A 161 5.93 -13.19 -5.95
CA THR A 161 5.29 -13.53 -7.21
C THR A 161 4.43 -14.78 -7.07
N ARG A 162 3.16 -14.66 -7.45
CA ARG A 162 2.19 -15.77 -7.49
C ARG A 162 1.85 -16.09 -8.93
N LYS A 163 1.83 -17.39 -9.27
CA LYS A 163 1.48 -17.88 -10.61
C LYS A 163 0.19 -18.69 -10.53
N TYR A 164 -0.78 -18.27 -11.32
CA TYR A 164 -2.05 -18.93 -11.56
C TYR A 164 -2.15 -19.27 -13.05
N ASP A 165 -3.07 -20.14 -13.44
CA ASP A 165 -3.22 -20.57 -14.84
C ASP A 165 -3.32 -19.36 -15.80
N GLY A 166 -2.24 -19.10 -16.53
CA GLY A 166 -2.13 -17.98 -17.47
C GLY A 166 -1.95 -16.58 -16.86
N LYS A 167 -1.91 -16.44 -15.53
CA LYS A 167 -1.81 -15.14 -14.84
C LYS A 167 -0.73 -15.13 -13.78
N THR A 168 0.18 -14.17 -13.86
CA THR A 168 1.12 -13.84 -12.79
C THR A 168 0.63 -12.60 -12.05
N VAL A 169 0.63 -12.67 -10.72
CA VAL A 169 0.30 -11.56 -9.81
C VAL A 169 1.51 -11.32 -8.90
N GLN A 170 2.00 -10.10 -8.86
CA GLN A 170 3.04 -9.69 -7.92
C GLN A 170 2.38 -9.09 -6.67
N VAL A 171 2.76 -9.56 -5.49
CA VAL A 171 2.25 -9.02 -4.22
C VAL A 171 3.37 -8.30 -3.48
N HIS A 172 3.09 -7.08 -3.03
CA HIS A 172 3.94 -6.23 -2.21
C HIS A 172 3.26 -6.03 -0.84
N CYS A 173 4.05 -5.92 0.22
CA CYS A 173 3.56 -5.72 1.57
C CYS A 173 4.43 -4.69 2.27
N VAL A 174 3.85 -3.52 2.55
CA VAL A 174 4.44 -2.43 3.32
C VAL A 174 3.75 -2.42 4.68
N ILE A 175 4.53 -2.53 5.76
CA ILE A 175 4.00 -2.54 7.13
C ILE A 175 4.65 -1.40 7.90
N LYS A 176 3.84 -0.54 8.53
CA LYS A 176 4.30 0.63 9.28
C LYS A 176 3.68 0.66 10.68
N PRO A 177 4.47 0.98 11.72
CA PRO A 177 3.95 1.41 13.00
C PRO A 177 3.51 2.89 12.94
#